data_AF-A0A1W6SPX8-F1
#
_entry.id   AF-A0A1W6SPX8-F1
#
_cell.length_a   1.000
_cell.length_b   1.000
_cell.length_c   1.000
_cell.angle_alpha   90.00
_cell.angle_beta   90.00
_cell.angle_gamma   90.00
#
_symmetry.space_group_name_H-M   'P 1'
#
loop_
_entity.id
_entity.type
_entity.pdbx_description
1 polymer ?
#
loop_
_entity_poly.entity_id
_entity_poly.type
_entity_poly.pdbx_seq_one_letter_code
_entity_poly.pdbx_strand_id
1 'polypeptide(L)'
;MINNHLFAILKIDMGIPLTPELAADICLAADQLTTLMPVENMGRIESEQHGGLAFSIERIEDITDEIKSLHRAHWDETEVHRHELPFNPDYETFIRYERAGRYVLFTLRSEARLLGNCAMYLDKSAHTQMLIATEDTLYLLPEARKGRVAKCFVAYVENAMRLLGVSEINISVKTVNKAERFFRLLGYRHVENGLTKILERSKMCSSKPPKPDPLIGQAAMSNAELAREMAGVARDQLAWEKNCAARQDPLMEKIIGQQIASGDANANRAESQWRIYHDLFAPLEARMVEDASEFDSPSRKERMAGEAAADVSRGYRGALDSSQRALGRLGINPDSGRFQELIQDINLGLARDTAGAMNKARRDTELQGMAMREGAAKFGRNMPNTGLAADAAALNAANSATGNLATAAGLHNAGMNAAQDWFGGATSASTSAGNLGLGQYQGQLDAWRQANQNSALGAAGLGSLLGQLGSAAITKKL
;
A
#
# COMPACT_ATOMS: atom_id res chain seq x y z
N MET A 1 -4.53 -1.13 6.61
CA MET A 1 -3.74 0.08 6.31
C MET A 1 -3.13 -0.11 4.93
N ILE A 2 -3.20 0.90 4.06
CA ILE A 2 -2.59 0.82 2.72
C ILE A 2 -1.08 1.02 2.88
N ASN A 3 -0.29 0.07 2.36
CA ASN A 3 1.16 0.17 2.36
C ASN A 3 1.60 1.13 1.23
N ASN A 4 1.62 2.42 1.55
CA ASN A 4 1.92 3.50 0.60
C ASN A 4 3.34 3.40 0.00
N HIS A 5 4.26 2.71 0.68
CA HIS A 5 5.62 2.49 0.21
C HIS A 5 5.67 1.43 -0.90
N LEU A 6 5.00 0.29 -0.70
CA LEU A 6 4.80 -0.72 -1.75
C LEU A 6 4.13 -0.11 -2.99
N PHE A 7 3.10 0.69 -2.79
CA PHE A 7 2.41 1.35 -3.89
C PHE A 7 3.30 2.34 -4.65
N ALA A 8 4.22 3.01 -3.98
CA ALA A 8 5.16 3.93 -4.64
C ALA A 8 6.14 3.16 -5.53
N ILE A 9 6.73 2.07 -5.04
CA ILE A 9 7.64 1.19 -5.81
C ILE A 9 6.91 0.60 -7.02
N LEU A 10 5.75 -0.03 -6.80
CA LEU A 10 4.95 -0.62 -7.89
C LEU A 10 4.51 0.41 -8.94
N LYS A 11 4.34 1.67 -8.55
CA LYS A 11 3.93 2.75 -9.46
C LYS A 11 5.11 3.27 -10.29
N ILE A 12 6.29 3.38 -9.70
CA ILE A 12 7.51 3.85 -10.38
C ILE A 12 7.98 2.81 -11.40
N ASP A 13 7.89 1.53 -11.05
CA ASP A 13 8.46 0.44 -11.85
C ASP A 13 7.43 -0.27 -12.76
N MET A 14 6.28 0.37 -12.98
CA MET A 14 5.21 -0.19 -13.78
C MET A 14 5.62 -0.30 -15.25
N GLY A 15 5.60 -1.53 -15.79
CA GLY A 15 5.99 -1.81 -17.18
C GLY A 15 7.49 -2.06 -17.38
N ILE A 16 8.28 -2.04 -16.31
CA ILE A 16 9.69 -2.43 -16.33
C ILE A 16 9.79 -3.96 -16.09
N PRO A 17 10.70 -4.69 -16.76
CA PRO A 17 10.95 -6.10 -16.47
C PRO A 17 11.32 -6.31 -14.99
N LEU A 18 10.72 -7.31 -14.35
CA LEU A 18 11.01 -7.65 -12.96
C LEU A 18 12.46 -8.17 -12.83
N THR A 19 13.38 -7.30 -12.44
CA THR A 19 14.76 -7.67 -12.11
C THR A 19 14.84 -8.28 -10.71
N PRO A 20 15.89 -9.07 -10.39
CA PRO A 20 16.12 -9.57 -9.04
C PRO A 20 16.17 -8.47 -7.96
N GLU A 21 16.68 -7.30 -8.31
CA GLU A 21 16.75 -6.12 -7.44
C GLU A 21 15.35 -5.55 -7.18
N LEU A 22 14.56 -5.34 -8.23
CA LEU A 22 13.18 -4.85 -8.11
C LEU A 22 12.29 -5.86 -7.37
N ALA A 23 12.50 -7.16 -7.58
CA ALA A 23 11.79 -8.21 -6.85
C ALA A 23 12.11 -8.16 -5.35
N ALA A 24 13.38 -7.91 -4.99
CA ALA A 24 13.77 -7.73 -3.60
C ALA A 24 13.11 -6.49 -2.99
N ASP A 25 13.13 -5.35 -3.68
CA ASP A 25 12.51 -4.09 -3.22
C ASP A 25 11.00 -4.24 -3.02
N ILE A 26 10.31 -4.96 -3.91
CA ILE A 26 8.88 -5.28 -3.76
C ILE A 26 8.63 -6.19 -2.55
N CYS A 27 9.45 -7.22 -2.34
CA CYS A 27 9.32 -8.12 -1.18
C CYS A 27 9.55 -7.39 0.14
N LEU A 28 10.50 -6.46 0.18
CA LEU A 28 10.78 -5.59 1.33
C LEU A 28 9.60 -4.64 1.58
N ALA A 29 9.12 -3.98 0.53
CA ALA A 29 8.03 -3.02 0.63
C ALA A 29 6.70 -3.69 0.96
N ALA A 30 6.50 -4.95 0.60
CA ALA A 30 5.28 -5.72 0.89
C ALA A 30 5.17 -6.24 2.33
N ASP A 31 6.10 -5.88 3.22
CA ASP A 31 6.10 -6.29 4.64
C ASP A 31 6.10 -7.82 4.84
N GLN A 32 6.55 -8.59 3.84
CA GLN A 32 6.65 -10.06 3.94
C GLN A 32 7.87 -10.49 4.77
N LEU A 33 8.89 -9.63 4.90
CA LEU A 33 9.95 -9.72 5.90
C LEU A 33 10.39 -8.30 6.24
N THR A 34 10.05 -7.78 7.42
CA THR A 34 10.56 -6.47 7.87
C THR A 34 12.08 -6.47 7.82
N THR A 35 12.68 -5.49 7.14
CA THR A 35 14.12 -5.24 7.15
C THR A 35 14.55 -4.99 8.58
N LEU A 36 15.31 -5.90 9.17
CA LEU A 36 15.76 -5.76 10.56
C LEU A 36 16.93 -4.79 10.66
N MET A 37 17.84 -4.83 9.69
CA MET A 37 18.95 -3.88 9.61
C MET A 37 19.12 -3.32 8.19
N PRO A 38 18.84 -2.01 7.97
CA PRO A 38 19.16 -1.35 6.71
C PRO A 38 20.66 -1.47 6.39
N VAL A 39 20.99 -1.67 5.11
CA VAL A 39 22.38 -1.78 4.61
C VAL A 39 23.22 -0.56 5.01
N GLU A 40 22.60 0.62 5.06
CA GLU A 40 23.23 1.88 5.50
C GLU A 40 23.81 1.80 6.92
N ASN A 41 23.22 0.99 7.81
CA ASN A 41 23.71 0.81 9.17
C ASN A 41 24.94 -0.12 9.21
N MET A 42 25.09 -1.05 8.26
CA MET A 42 26.29 -1.87 8.14
C MET A 42 27.50 -1.02 7.75
N GLY A 43 27.29 0.02 6.93
CA GLY A 43 28.35 0.98 6.55
C GLY A 43 28.92 1.81 7.71
N ARG A 44 28.34 1.75 8.91
CA ARG A 44 28.85 2.42 10.12
C ARG A 44 29.95 1.63 10.83
N ILE A 45 30.17 0.38 10.44
CA ILE A 45 31.12 -0.50 11.10
C ILE A 45 32.44 -0.40 10.35
N GLU A 46 33.41 0.28 10.97
CA GLU A 46 34.73 0.48 10.39
C GLU A 46 35.56 -0.80 10.45
N SER A 47 36.40 -1.03 9.44
CA SER A 47 37.34 -2.16 9.45
C SER A 47 38.45 -1.96 10.48
N GLU A 48 38.84 -3.03 11.18
CA GLU A 48 39.92 -3.00 12.18
C GLU A 48 41.17 -3.74 11.69
N GLN A 49 42.35 -3.22 12.05
CA GLN A 49 43.63 -3.87 11.77
C GLN A 49 44.18 -4.55 13.03
N HIS A 50 44.54 -5.83 12.92
CA HIS A 50 45.16 -6.59 14.00
C HIS A 50 46.42 -7.31 13.52
N GLY A 51 47.57 -6.64 13.67
CA GLY A 51 48.82 -7.12 13.10
C GLY A 51 48.78 -7.04 11.57
N GLY A 52 49.08 -8.13 10.88
CA GLY A 52 48.97 -8.24 9.41
C GLY A 52 47.61 -8.76 8.91
N LEU A 53 46.56 -8.62 9.72
CA LEU A 53 45.21 -9.09 9.44
C LEU A 53 44.23 -7.93 9.49
N ALA A 54 43.29 -7.91 8.56
CA ALA A 54 42.17 -6.98 8.52
C ALA A 54 40.87 -7.69 8.91
N PHE A 55 40.10 -7.08 9.80
CA PHE A 55 38.74 -7.50 10.14
C PHE A 55 37.76 -6.53 9.50
N SER A 56 36.79 -7.05 8.76
CA SER A 56 35.83 -6.25 7.99
C SER A 56 34.44 -6.87 8.00
N ILE A 57 33.45 -6.10 7.56
CA ILE A 57 32.18 -6.63 7.10
C ILE A 57 32.22 -6.59 5.58
N GLU A 58 31.89 -7.70 4.94
CA GLU A 58 31.83 -7.83 3.48
C GLU A 58 30.47 -8.39 3.09
N ARG A 59 30.00 -8.02 1.90
CA ARG A 59 28.79 -8.61 1.35
C ARG A 59 29.10 -9.99 0.82
N ILE A 60 28.35 -11.01 1.24
CA ILE A 60 28.51 -12.36 0.71
C ILE A 60 28.29 -12.41 -0.80
N GLU A 61 27.40 -11.56 -1.32
CA GLU A 61 27.18 -11.39 -2.75
C GLU A 61 28.48 -11.05 -3.49
N ASP A 62 29.30 -10.16 -2.92
CA ASP A 62 30.51 -9.66 -3.55
C ASP A 62 31.68 -10.66 -3.47
N ILE A 63 31.65 -11.58 -2.49
CA ILE A 63 32.75 -12.53 -2.22
C ILE A 63 32.34 -14.01 -2.30
N THR A 64 31.24 -14.31 -2.98
CA THR A 64 30.65 -15.66 -3.05
C THR A 64 31.66 -16.71 -3.55
N ASP A 65 32.50 -16.38 -4.52
CA ASP A 65 33.48 -17.33 -5.06
C ASP A 65 34.65 -17.58 -4.11
N GLU A 66 35.08 -16.57 -3.35
CA GLU A 66 36.16 -16.71 -2.37
C GLU A 66 35.71 -17.53 -1.16
N ILE A 67 34.51 -17.25 -0.63
CA ILE A 67 34.02 -17.84 0.62
C ILE A 67 33.64 -19.32 0.49
N LYS A 68 33.36 -19.82 -0.72
CA LYS A 68 33.09 -21.25 -1.00
C LYS A 68 34.18 -22.17 -0.44
N SER A 69 35.44 -21.79 -0.62
CA SER A 69 36.58 -22.56 -0.13
C SER A 69 36.60 -22.66 1.39
N LEU A 70 36.29 -21.55 2.06
CA LEU A 70 36.24 -21.45 3.51
C LEU A 70 35.06 -22.23 4.10
N HIS A 71 33.87 -22.14 3.48
CA HIS A 71 32.70 -22.93 3.89
C HIS A 71 32.93 -24.44 3.75
N ARG A 72 33.64 -24.88 2.70
CA ARG A 72 34.02 -26.29 2.56
C ARG A 72 35.01 -26.72 3.65
N ALA A 73 36.04 -25.92 3.91
CA ALA A 73 36.99 -26.20 4.99
C ALA A 73 36.29 -26.27 6.37
N HIS A 74 35.34 -25.37 6.62
CA HIS A 74 34.50 -25.41 7.82
C HIS A 74 33.71 -26.72 7.90
N TRP A 75 32.97 -27.08 6.85
CA TRP A 75 32.18 -28.31 6.79
C TRP A 75 33.00 -29.57 7.05
N ASP A 76 34.16 -29.66 6.41
CA ASP A 76 35.04 -30.82 6.50
C ASP A 76 35.63 -30.96 7.93
N GLU A 77 35.87 -29.84 8.63
CA GLU A 77 36.50 -29.84 9.95
C GLU A 77 35.53 -29.96 11.13
N THR A 78 34.41 -29.22 11.14
CA THR A 78 33.56 -29.06 12.34
C THR A 78 32.19 -29.72 12.22
N GLU A 79 31.67 -29.90 11.00
CA GLU A 79 30.30 -30.38 10.75
C GLU A 79 30.23 -31.90 10.52
N VAL A 80 31.15 -32.67 11.11
CA VAL A 80 31.25 -34.14 10.96
C VAL A 80 29.94 -34.87 11.22
N HIS A 81 29.16 -34.38 12.20
CA HIS A 81 27.84 -34.93 12.53
C HIS A 81 26.80 -34.81 11.41
N ARG A 82 27.09 -34.05 10.34
CA ARG A 82 26.24 -33.85 9.16
C ARG A 82 26.76 -34.56 7.91
N HIS A 83 27.90 -35.24 7.96
CA HIS A 83 28.55 -35.81 6.77
C HIS A 83 27.74 -36.92 6.07
N GLU A 84 26.64 -37.40 6.66
CA GLU A 84 25.68 -38.25 5.97
C GLU A 84 24.77 -37.48 4.99
N LEU A 85 24.77 -36.14 5.04
CA LEU A 85 24.06 -35.23 4.16
C LEU A 85 25.02 -34.64 3.10
N PRO A 86 24.53 -34.32 1.89
CA PRO A 86 25.34 -33.64 0.89
C PRO A 86 25.67 -32.21 1.32
N PHE A 87 26.92 -31.80 1.16
CA PHE A 87 27.32 -30.40 1.29
C PHE A 87 26.86 -29.62 0.06
N ASN A 88 25.78 -28.86 0.20
CA ASN A 88 25.18 -28.04 -0.85
C ASN A 88 24.67 -26.70 -0.28
N PRO A 89 25.58 -25.78 0.08
CA PRO A 89 25.19 -24.46 0.60
C PRO A 89 24.40 -23.66 -0.45
N ASP A 90 23.29 -23.05 -0.01
CA ASP A 90 22.43 -22.22 -0.85
C ASP A 90 22.83 -20.74 -0.75
N TYR A 91 23.78 -20.36 -1.61
CA TYR A 91 24.30 -18.99 -1.65
C TYR A 91 23.25 -17.96 -2.07
N GLU A 92 22.30 -18.32 -2.93
CA GLU A 92 21.22 -17.40 -3.32
C GLU A 92 20.37 -17.03 -2.11
N THR A 93 20.07 -17.99 -1.23
CA THR A 93 19.34 -17.72 0.01
C THR A 93 20.15 -16.85 0.98
N PHE A 94 21.46 -17.07 1.12
CA PHE A 94 22.29 -16.18 1.94
C PHE A 94 22.28 -14.74 1.43
N ILE A 95 22.40 -14.53 0.11
CA ILE A 95 22.32 -13.21 -0.53
C ILE A 95 20.96 -12.57 -0.26
N ARG A 96 19.86 -13.33 -0.34
CA ARG A 96 18.51 -12.83 -0.01
C ARG A 96 18.40 -12.38 1.45
N TYR A 97 18.94 -13.15 2.39
CA TYR A 97 18.94 -12.77 3.80
C TYR A 97 19.82 -11.55 4.09
N GLU A 98 20.94 -11.42 3.41
CA GLU A 98 21.79 -10.23 3.49
C GLU A 98 21.05 -8.99 2.99
N ARG A 99 20.48 -9.05 1.78
CA ARG A 99 19.70 -7.95 1.19
C ARG A 99 18.49 -7.57 2.08
N ALA A 100 17.94 -8.53 2.82
CA ALA A 100 16.87 -8.31 3.80
C ALA A 100 17.33 -7.77 5.17
N GLY A 101 18.64 -7.53 5.36
CA GLY A 101 19.18 -7.05 6.63
C GLY A 101 19.11 -8.10 7.76
N ARG A 102 19.06 -9.39 7.40
CA ARG A 102 18.92 -10.54 8.31
C ARG A 102 20.18 -11.40 8.36
N TYR A 103 21.21 -11.04 7.60
CA TYR A 103 22.48 -11.73 7.58
C TYR A 103 23.61 -10.71 7.53
N VAL A 104 24.62 -10.91 8.38
CA VAL A 104 25.83 -10.09 8.42
C VAL A 104 27.04 -11.02 8.39
N LEU A 105 27.96 -10.73 7.47
CA LEU A 105 29.17 -11.50 7.28
C LEU A 105 30.40 -10.68 7.67
N PHE A 106 31.06 -11.13 8.73
CA PHE A 106 32.36 -10.65 9.15
C PHE A 106 33.43 -11.48 8.50
N THR A 107 34.51 -10.84 8.07
CA THR A 107 35.63 -11.49 7.41
C THR A 107 36.95 -11.13 8.07
N LEU A 108 37.88 -12.06 7.99
CA LEU A 108 39.25 -11.90 8.41
C LEU A 108 40.14 -12.16 7.19
N ARG A 109 40.83 -11.13 6.72
CA ARG A 109 41.73 -11.20 5.57
C ARG A 109 43.19 -10.97 5.99
N SER A 110 44.11 -11.60 5.28
CA SER A 110 45.52 -11.18 5.25
C SER A 110 45.83 -10.72 3.84
N GLU A 111 46.15 -9.43 3.69
CA GLU A 111 46.19 -8.77 2.38
C GLU A 111 44.88 -9.02 1.62
N ALA A 112 44.94 -9.66 0.44
CA ALA A 112 43.76 -10.02 -0.34
C ALA A 112 43.15 -11.39 0.02
N ARG A 113 43.81 -12.24 0.80
CA ARG A 113 43.37 -13.63 1.04
C ARG A 113 42.37 -13.71 2.20
N LEU A 114 41.20 -14.30 1.93
CA LEU A 114 40.20 -14.64 2.96
C LEU A 114 40.69 -15.80 3.83
N LEU A 115 40.84 -15.55 5.13
CA LEU A 115 41.37 -16.51 6.10
C LEU A 115 40.36 -16.90 7.18
N GLY A 116 39.25 -16.20 7.31
CA GLY A 116 38.22 -16.54 8.26
C GLY A 116 36.93 -15.75 8.04
N ASN A 117 35.84 -16.28 8.59
CA ASN A 117 34.54 -15.64 8.57
C ASN A 117 33.80 -15.84 9.89
N CYS A 118 32.91 -14.90 10.18
CA CYS A 118 31.84 -15.07 11.14
C CYS A 118 30.54 -14.60 10.50
N ALA A 119 29.58 -15.50 10.34
CA ALA A 119 28.26 -15.22 9.79
C ALA A 119 27.24 -15.19 10.92
N MET A 120 26.44 -14.13 10.96
CA MET A 120 25.39 -13.92 11.96
C MET A 120 24.05 -13.74 11.28
N TYR A 121 23.05 -14.53 11.67
CA TYR A 121 21.66 -14.22 11.38
C TYR A 121 21.12 -13.24 12.41
N LEU A 122 20.41 -12.23 11.93
CA LEU A 122 19.70 -11.27 12.77
C LEU A 122 18.21 -11.58 12.76
N ASP A 123 17.62 -11.64 13.96
CA ASP A 123 16.17 -11.77 14.10
C ASP A 123 15.64 -10.92 15.25
N LYS A 124 14.32 -10.72 15.28
CA LYS A 124 13.63 -10.13 16.42
C LYS A 124 13.06 -11.24 17.28
N SER A 125 13.52 -11.36 18.52
CA SER A 125 13.02 -12.39 19.44
C SER A 125 11.50 -12.27 19.59
N ALA A 126 10.76 -13.34 19.28
CA ALA A 126 9.32 -13.36 19.50
C ALA A 126 8.95 -13.19 20.99
N HIS A 127 9.85 -13.61 21.89
CA HIS A 127 9.64 -13.54 23.34
C HIS A 127 9.95 -12.18 23.94
N THR A 128 11.07 -11.56 23.55
CA THR A 128 11.53 -10.29 24.16
C THR A 128 11.34 -9.08 23.26
N GLN A 129 11.03 -9.30 21.98
CA GLN A 129 10.95 -8.27 20.95
C GLN A 129 12.26 -7.48 20.76
N MET A 130 13.37 -7.94 21.33
CA MET A 130 14.70 -7.37 21.15
C MET A 130 15.39 -8.00 19.93
N LEU A 131 16.32 -7.25 19.32
CA LEU A 131 17.15 -7.76 18.24
C LEU A 131 18.17 -8.77 18.81
N ILE A 132 18.21 -9.96 18.21
CA ILE A 132 19.10 -11.06 18.57
C ILE A 132 19.96 -11.42 17.36
N ALA A 133 21.19 -11.85 17.62
CA ALA A 133 22.08 -12.42 16.62
C ALA A 133 22.33 -13.89 16.93
N THR A 134 22.15 -14.76 15.94
CA THR A 134 22.46 -16.18 16.05
C THR A 134 23.57 -16.51 15.05
N GLU A 135 24.66 -17.06 15.57
CA GLU A 135 25.78 -17.51 14.76
C GLU A 135 25.36 -18.65 13.82
N ASP A 136 25.68 -18.46 12.55
CA ASP A 136 25.58 -19.49 11.51
C ASP A 136 26.92 -20.22 11.35
N THR A 137 28.00 -19.44 11.29
CA THR A 137 29.37 -19.94 11.16
C THR A 137 30.33 -19.01 11.89
N LEU A 138 31.28 -19.56 12.64
CA LEU A 138 32.54 -18.91 13.00
C LEU A 138 33.69 -19.86 12.68
N TYR A 139 34.44 -19.54 11.63
CA TYR A 139 35.54 -20.37 11.18
C TYR A 139 36.75 -19.54 10.78
N LEU A 140 37.92 -19.94 11.27
CA LEU A 140 39.21 -19.39 10.87
C LEU A 140 40.04 -20.53 10.29
N LEU A 141 40.77 -20.32 9.19
CA LEU A 141 41.76 -21.29 8.72
C LEU A 141 42.83 -21.52 9.79
N PRO A 142 43.40 -22.74 9.90
CA PRO A 142 44.39 -23.07 10.93
C PRO A 142 45.55 -22.07 11.04
N GLU A 143 46.01 -21.53 9.90
CA GLU A 143 47.08 -20.54 9.82
C GLU A 143 46.76 -19.19 10.48
N ALA A 144 45.48 -18.81 10.58
CA ALA A 144 45.00 -17.60 11.25
C ALA A 144 44.72 -17.80 12.75
N ARG A 145 44.70 -19.05 13.24
CA ARG A 145 44.42 -19.38 14.66
C ARG A 145 45.65 -19.21 15.57
N LYS A 146 46.29 -18.03 15.51
CA LYS A 146 47.52 -17.73 16.26
C LYS A 146 47.30 -16.63 17.29
N GLY A 147 48.01 -16.74 18.43
CA GLY A 147 48.03 -15.70 19.45
C GLY A 147 46.63 -15.31 19.94
N ARG A 148 46.30 -14.02 19.82
CA ARG A 148 45.02 -13.44 20.27
C ARG A 148 44.03 -13.16 19.12
N VAL A 149 44.34 -13.58 17.89
CA VAL A 149 43.56 -13.25 16.69
C VAL A 149 42.08 -13.59 16.86
N ALA A 150 41.75 -14.83 17.25
CA ALA A 150 40.37 -15.24 17.44
C ALA A 150 39.63 -14.41 18.52
N LYS A 151 40.31 -14.06 19.61
CA LYS A 151 39.74 -13.21 20.66
C LYS A 151 39.45 -11.80 20.15
N CYS A 152 40.38 -11.21 19.39
CA CYS A 152 40.21 -9.87 18.83
C CYS A 152 39.12 -9.86 17.74
N PHE A 153 39.05 -10.90 16.91
CA PHE A 153 38.00 -11.02 15.90
C PHE A 153 36.61 -11.16 16.53
N VAL A 154 36.44 -11.99 17.56
CA VAL A 154 35.15 -12.07 18.28
C VAL A 154 34.80 -10.75 18.96
N ALA A 155 35.78 -10.04 19.55
CA ALA A 155 35.53 -8.72 20.13
C ALA A 155 35.06 -7.69 19.08
N TYR A 156 35.65 -7.73 17.88
CA TYR A 156 35.21 -6.91 16.75
C TYR A 156 33.75 -7.22 16.36
N VAL A 157 33.40 -8.50 16.25
CA VAL A 157 32.01 -8.96 15.98
C VAL A 157 31.05 -8.49 17.08
N GLU A 158 31.39 -8.67 18.36
CA GLU A 158 30.55 -8.23 19.49
C GLU A 158 30.32 -6.71 19.50
N ASN A 159 31.36 -5.93 19.20
CA ASN A 159 31.26 -4.48 19.13
C ASN A 159 30.37 -4.04 17.97
N ALA A 160 30.54 -4.64 16.80
CA ALA A 160 29.68 -4.43 15.64
C ALA A 160 28.22 -4.77 15.95
N MET A 161 27.95 -5.93 16.55
CA MET A 161 26.60 -6.32 16.98
C MET A 161 25.98 -5.31 17.96
N ARG A 162 26.76 -4.81 18.92
CA ARG A 162 26.30 -3.80 19.88
C ARG A 162 25.96 -2.47 19.18
N LEU A 163 26.77 -2.05 18.20
CA LEU A 163 26.50 -0.85 17.40
C LEU A 163 25.22 -0.99 16.56
N LEU A 164 24.91 -2.20 16.11
CA LEU A 164 23.66 -2.54 15.41
C LEU A 164 22.46 -2.69 16.35
N GLY A 165 22.63 -2.51 17.66
CA GLY A 165 21.54 -2.61 18.65
C GLY A 165 21.14 -4.04 19.01
N VAL A 166 21.97 -5.03 18.66
CA VAL A 166 21.77 -6.42 19.08
C VAL A 166 21.93 -6.52 20.60
N SER A 167 20.95 -7.16 21.24
CA SER A 167 20.90 -7.31 22.70
C SER A 167 21.38 -8.68 23.19
N GLU A 168 21.44 -9.66 22.30
CA GLU A 168 21.79 -11.05 22.62
C GLU A 168 22.51 -11.70 21.44
N ILE A 169 23.59 -12.45 21.72
CA ILE A 169 24.32 -13.24 20.73
C ILE A 169 24.30 -14.71 21.16
N ASN A 170 23.76 -15.56 20.30
CA ASN A 170 23.71 -17.01 20.47
C ASN A 170 24.77 -17.66 19.59
N ILE A 171 25.63 -18.50 20.18
CA ILE A 171 26.71 -19.20 19.47
C ILE A 171 26.60 -20.68 19.72
N SER A 172 26.70 -21.47 18.65
CA SER A 172 26.71 -22.91 18.73
C SER A 172 28.15 -23.43 18.72
N VAL A 173 28.52 -24.28 19.68
CA VAL A 173 29.84 -24.91 19.69
C VAL A 173 29.71 -26.40 19.44
N LYS A 174 30.45 -26.90 18.45
CA LYS A 174 30.48 -28.34 18.13
C LYS A 174 31.41 -29.09 19.08
N THR A 175 31.01 -30.30 19.47
CA THR A 175 31.75 -31.16 20.42
C THR A 175 33.10 -31.65 19.91
N VAL A 176 33.35 -31.55 18.60
CA VAL A 176 34.61 -31.94 17.96
C VAL A 176 35.77 -30.99 18.26
N ASN A 177 35.50 -29.79 18.79
CA ASN A 177 36.51 -28.80 19.14
C ASN A 177 36.41 -28.37 20.62
N LYS A 178 37.37 -27.55 21.06
CA LYS A 178 37.43 -27.01 22.43
C LYS A 178 36.95 -25.56 22.52
N ALA A 179 36.13 -25.09 21.58
CA ALA A 179 35.73 -23.68 21.51
C ALA A 179 34.82 -23.26 22.68
N GLU A 180 34.16 -24.20 23.38
CA GLU A 180 33.32 -23.89 24.54
C GLU A 180 34.15 -23.20 25.63
N ARG A 181 35.34 -23.75 25.92
CA ARG A 181 36.25 -23.15 26.89
C ARG A 181 36.68 -21.74 26.47
N PHE A 182 36.88 -21.52 25.17
CA PHE A 182 37.24 -20.21 24.62
C PHE A 182 36.10 -19.19 24.83
N PHE A 183 34.86 -19.53 24.46
CA PHE A 183 33.73 -18.62 24.62
C PHE A 183 33.37 -18.36 26.09
N ARG A 184 33.51 -19.35 26.98
CA ARG A 184 33.36 -19.12 28.42
C ARG A 184 34.38 -18.11 28.97
N LEU A 185 35.60 -18.09 28.44
CA LEU A 185 36.61 -17.08 28.78
C LEU A 185 36.27 -15.68 28.26
N LEU A 186 35.42 -15.57 27.23
CA LEU A 186 34.91 -14.31 26.69
C LEU A 186 33.62 -13.84 27.39
N GLY A 187 33.10 -14.60 28.35
CA GLY A 187 31.91 -14.22 29.13
C GLY A 187 30.61 -14.87 28.68
N TYR A 188 30.65 -15.75 27.68
CA TYR A 188 29.47 -16.52 27.27
C TYR A 188 29.09 -17.55 28.35
N ARG A 189 27.78 -17.75 28.51
CA ARG A 189 27.22 -18.74 29.46
C ARG A 189 26.72 -19.95 28.68
N HIS A 190 26.96 -21.14 29.24
CA HIS A 190 26.35 -22.36 28.74
C HIS A 190 24.88 -22.37 29.19
N VAL A 191 23.96 -22.28 28.23
CA VAL A 191 22.50 -22.18 28.51
C VAL A 191 21.69 -23.37 27.99
N GLU A 192 22.22 -24.14 27.03
CA GLU A 192 21.52 -25.30 26.43
C GLU A 192 22.48 -26.38 25.92
N ASN A 193 21.98 -27.63 25.78
CA ASN A 193 22.67 -28.73 25.13
C ASN A 193 22.07 -28.98 23.73
N GLY A 194 22.90 -28.90 22.69
CA GLY A 194 22.47 -29.21 21.32
C GLY A 194 22.30 -30.71 21.09
N LEU A 195 21.14 -31.11 20.55
CA LEU A 195 20.85 -32.48 20.11
C LEU A 195 20.49 -32.46 18.63
N THR A 196 21.05 -33.40 17.86
CA THR A 196 20.77 -33.53 16.43
C THR A 196 20.47 -34.98 16.09
N LYS A 197 19.51 -35.20 15.19
CA LYS A 197 19.17 -36.52 14.66
C LYS A 197 18.99 -36.39 13.15
N ILE A 198 19.86 -37.06 12.39
CA ILE A 198 19.63 -37.22 10.95
C ILE A 198 18.46 -38.18 10.80
N LEU A 199 17.36 -37.67 10.27
CA LEU A 199 16.21 -38.51 9.94
C LEU A 199 16.56 -39.25 8.66
N GLU A 200 16.54 -40.58 8.71
CA GLU A 200 16.71 -41.41 7.53
C GLU A 200 15.67 -41.00 6.48
N ARG A 201 16.13 -40.38 5.39
CA ARG A 201 15.45 -40.57 4.12
C ARG A 201 15.76 -42.00 3.73
N SER A 202 14.79 -42.91 3.92
CA SER A 202 14.76 -44.29 3.41
C SER A 202 15.97 -44.60 2.52
N LYS A 203 17.10 -44.99 3.13
CA LYS A 203 18.25 -45.51 2.41
C LYS A 203 17.91 -46.96 2.16
N MET A 204 17.44 -47.24 0.96
CA MET A 204 17.13 -48.56 0.45
C MET A 204 18.44 -49.37 0.31
N CYS A 205 19.01 -49.79 1.44
CA CYS A 205 20.13 -50.71 1.52
C CYS A 205 19.61 -52.07 2.01
N SER A 206 19.08 -52.86 1.09
CA SER A 206 18.97 -54.30 1.27
C SER A 206 19.30 -54.94 -0.08
N SER A 207 20.09 -56.00 -0.09
CA SER A 207 20.48 -56.77 -1.28
C SER A 207 19.32 -57.50 -1.98
N LYS A 208 18.08 -57.07 -1.71
CA LYS A 208 16.85 -57.46 -2.40
C LYS A 208 15.96 -56.21 -2.54
N PRO A 209 15.31 -56.00 -3.70
CA PRO A 209 14.38 -54.88 -3.87
C PRO A 209 13.25 -55.00 -2.83
N PRO A 210 13.03 -53.99 -1.96
CA PRO A 210 11.85 -53.99 -1.11
C PRO A 210 10.61 -53.82 -2.00
N LYS A 211 9.57 -54.59 -1.69
CA LYS A 211 8.27 -54.46 -2.34
C LYS A 211 7.74 -53.04 -2.08
N PRO A 212 7.01 -52.44 -3.04
CA PRO A 212 6.40 -51.13 -2.83
C PRO A 212 5.59 -51.15 -1.54
N ASP A 213 5.88 -50.24 -0.61
CA ASP A 213 5.20 -50.18 0.67
C ASP A 213 3.71 -49.86 0.44
N PRO A 214 2.77 -50.71 0.89
CA PRO A 214 1.34 -50.45 0.83
C PRO A 214 0.95 -49.10 1.47
N LEU A 215 1.73 -48.60 2.45
CA LEU A 215 1.49 -47.33 3.13
C LEU A 215 1.63 -46.11 2.21
N ILE A 216 2.48 -46.16 1.17
CA ILE A 216 2.61 -45.05 0.20
C ILE A 216 1.40 -45.01 -0.73
N GLY A 217 0.91 -46.18 -1.16
CA GLY A 217 -0.34 -46.29 -1.91
C GLY A 217 -1.54 -45.84 -1.08
N GLN A 218 -1.59 -46.22 0.20
CA GLN A 218 -2.62 -45.76 1.14
C GLN A 218 -2.53 -44.25 1.40
N ALA A 219 -1.33 -43.67 1.50
CA ALA A 219 -1.14 -42.22 1.63
C ALA A 219 -1.57 -41.46 0.37
N ALA A 220 -1.25 -41.98 -0.83
CA ALA A 220 -1.73 -41.41 -2.08
C ALA A 220 -3.27 -41.52 -2.20
N MET A 221 -3.87 -42.63 -1.78
CA MET A 221 -5.33 -42.78 -1.72
C MET A 221 -5.97 -41.83 -0.70
N SER A 222 -5.37 -41.67 0.48
CA SER A 222 -5.84 -40.73 1.51
C SER A 222 -5.76 -39.28 1.03
N ASN A 223 -4.68 -38.89 0.35
CA ASN A 223 -4.57 -37.55 -0.26
C ASN A 223 -5.58 -37.35 -1.40
N ALA A 224 -5.87 -38.39 -2.19
CA ALA A 224 -6.89 -38.33 -3.23
C ALA A 224 -8.32 -38.28 -2.64
N GLU A 225 -8.55 -38.91 -1.49
CA GLU A 225 -9.82 -38.84 -0.76
C GLU A 225 -10.03 -37.47 -0.13
N LEU A 226 -9.01 -36.92 0.52
CA LEU A 226 -8.99 -35.54 1.02
C LEU A 226 -9.29 -34.55 -0.12
N ALA A 227 -8.68 -34.74 -1.29
CA ALA A 227 -8.97 -33.91 -2.46
C ALA A 227 -10.45 -33.98 -2.90
N ARG A 228 -11.07 -35.17 -2.85
CA ARG A 228 -12.50 -35.33 -3.16
C ARG A 228 -13.40 -34.67 -2.12
N GLU A 229 -13.05 -34.77 -0.84
CA GLU A 229 -13.78 -34.10 0.25
C GLU A 229 -13.69 -32.58 0.10
N MET A 230 -12.49 -32.04 -0.12
CA MET A 230 -12.28 -30.61 -0.37
C MET A 230 -13.05 -30.13 -1.62
N ALA A 231 -13.06 -30.91 -2.70
CA ALA A 231 -13.88 -30.62 -3.88
C ALA A 231 -15.38 -30.78 -3.63
N GLY A 232 -15.79 -31.58 -2.65
CA GLY A 232 -17.17 -31.67 -2.15
C GLY A 232 -17.57 -30.37 -1.43
N VAL A 233 -16.77 -29.95 -0.45
CA VAL A 233 -16.96 -28.69 0.27
C VAL A 233 -16.99 -27.49 -0.67
N ALA A 234 -16.12 -27.46 -1.69
CA ALA A 234 -16.14 -26.41 -2.71
C ALA A 234 -17.47 -26.35 -3.49
N ARG A 235 -18.04 -27.51 -3.84
CA ARG A 235 -19.34 -27.60 -4.52
C ARG A 235 -20.49 -27.17 -3.59
N ASP A 236 -20.43 -27.55 -2.33
CA ASP A 236 -21.42 -27.15 -1.33
C ASP A 236 -21.38 -25.64 -1.07
N GLN A 237 -20.17 -25.05 -1.04
CA GLN A 237 -19.98 -23.60 -0.98
C GLN A 237 -20.63 -22.91 -2.18
N LEU A 238 -20.35 -23.36 -3.41
CA LEU A 238 -20.98 -22.79 -4.61
C LEU A 238 -22.51 -22.93 -4.60
N ALA A 239 -23.04 -24.05 -4.09
CA ALA A 239 -24.47 -24.26 -3.97
C ALA A 239 -25.10 -23.31 -2.93
N TRP A 240 -24.41 -23.07 -1.82
CA TRP A 240 -24.79 -22.08 -0.81
C TRP A 240 -24.78 -20.67 -1.39
N GLU A 241 -23.72 -20.29 -2.11
CA GLU A 241 -23.64 -18.98 -2.77
C GLU A 241 -24.77 -18.78 -3.77
N LYS A 242 -25.08 -19.78 -4.59
CA LYS A 242 -26.22 -19.73 -5.52
C LYS A 242 -27.55 -19.48 -4.79
N ASN A 243 -27.74 -20.06 -3.61
CA ASN A 243 -28.94 -19.83 -2.80
C ASN A 243 -28.95 -18.42 -2.17
N CYS A 244 -27.81 -17.95 -1.70
CA CYS A 244 -27.64 -16.59 -1.18
C CYS A 244 -27.92 -15.55 -2.28
N ALA A 245 -27.29 -15.71 -3.45
CA ALA A 245 -27.52 -14.90 -4.64
C ALA A 245 -29.01 -14.83 -5.01
N ALA A 246 -29.70 -15.96 -5.07
CA ALA A 246 -31.12 -16.02 -5.40
C ALA A 246 -32.02 -15.21 -4.43
N ARG A 247 -31.58 -14.99 -3.18
CA ARG A 247 -32.28 -14.16 -2.19
C ARG A 247 -31.84 -12.70 -2.23
N GLN A 248 -30.56 -12.44 -2.49
CA GLN A 248 -29.95 -11.11 -2.40
C GLN A 248 -30.09 -10.32 -3.70
N ASP A 249 -29.90 -10.94 -4.87
CA ASP A 249 -29.91 -10.25 -6.16
C ASP A 249 -31.21 -9.49 -6.42
N PRO A 250 -32.42 -10.06 -6.20
CA PRO A 250 -33.66 -9.32 -6.41
C PRO A 250 -33.82 -8.12 -5.45
N LEU A 251 -33.25 -8.20 -4.25
CA LEU A 251 -33.28 -7.10 -3.28
C LEU A 251 -32.32 -5.98 -3.72
N MET A 252 -31.12 -6.34 -4.17
CA MET A 252 -30.13 -5.39 -4.67
C MET A 252 -30.61 -4.72 -5.96
N GLU A 253 -31.17 -5.47 -6.91
CA GLU A 253 -31.79 -4.93 -8.13
C GLU A 253 -32.90 -3.94 -7.78
N LYS A 254 -33.76 -4.26 -6.81
CA LYS A 254 -34.82 -3.35 -6.36
C LYS A 254 -34.24 -2.06 -5.76
N ILE A 255 -33.21 -2.16 -4.92
CA ILE A 255 -32.58 -0.98 -4.30
C ILE A 255 -31.90 -0.12 -5.37
N ILE A 256 -31.15 -0.72 -6.28
CA ILE A 256 -30.48 -0.03 -7.39
C ILE A 256 -31.53 0.64 -8.29
N GLY A 257 -32.58 -0.07 -8.67
CA GLY A 257 -33.68 0.46 -9.48
C GLY A 257 -34.40 1.62 -8.80
N GLN A 258 -34.63 1.56 -7.48
CA GLN A 258 -35.20 2.67 -6.72
C GLN A 258 -34.30 3.90 -6.71
N GLN A 259 -32.98 3.72 -6.61
CA GLN A 259 -32.03 4.84 -6.65
C GLN A 259 -31.94 5.48 -8.03
N ILE A 260 -31.92 4.67 -9.10
CA ILE A 260 -31.96 5.16 -10.48
C ILE A 260 -33.25 5.94 -10.72
N ALA A 261 -34.40 5.38 -10.36
CA ALA A 261 -35.70 6.05 -10.52
C ALA A 261 -35.80 7.36 -9.73
N SER A 262 -35.21 7.41 -8.53
CA SER A 262 -35.10 8.65 -7.74
C SER A 262 -34.22 9.70 -8.43
N GLY A 263 -33.10 9.26 -9.00
CA GLY A 263 -32.20 10.10 -9.80
C GLY A 263 -32.91 10.70 -11.01
N ASP A 264 -33.57 9.86 -11.82
CA ASP A 264 -34.33 10.28 -13.00
C ASP A 264 -35.47 11.24 -12.63
N ALA A 265 -36.20 10.96 -11.55
CA ALA A 265 -37.26 11.84 -11.07
C ALA A 265 -36.74 13.23 -10.66
N ASN A 266 -35.56 13.31 -10.04
CA ASN A 266 -34.95 14.58 -9.67
C ASN A 266 -34.38 15.32 -10.88
N ALA A 267 -33.75 14.63 -11.83
CA ALA A 267 -33.29 15.21 -13.09
C ALA A 267 -34.46 15.79 -13.91
N ASN A 268 -35.56 15.05 -14.03
CA ASN A 268 -36.78 15.52 -14.70
C ASN A 268 -37.38 16.77 -14.01
N ARG A 269 -37.33 16.84 -12.68
CA ARG A 269 -37.77 18.03 -11.94
C ARG A 269 -36.85 19.22 -12.21
N ALA A 270 -35.53 19.01 -12.22
CA ALA A 270 -34.56 20.06 -12.53
C ALA A 270 -34.78 20.60 -13.95
N GLU A 271 -35.00 19.73 -14.94
CA GLU A 271 -35.28 20.12 -16.32
C GLU A 271 -36.60 20.91 -16.42
N SER A 272 -37.66 20.44 -15.78
CA SER A 272 -38.95 21.16 -15.75
C SER A 272 -38.81 22.55 -15.10
N GLN A 273 -38.08 22.65 -13.99
CA GLN A 273 -37.79 23.92 -13.32
C GLN A 273 -36.95 24.85 -14.20
N TRP A 274 -35.96 24.31 -14.92
CA TRP A 274 -35.14 25.08 -15.87
C TRP A 274 -35.97 25.65 -17.02
N ARG A 275 -36.89 24.84 -17.58
CA ARG A 275 -37.82 25.30 -18.62
C ARG A 275 -38.73 26.40 -18.12
N ILE A 276 -39.31 26.25 -16.92
CA ILE A 276 -40.13 27.30 -16.29
C ILE A 276 -39.32 28.58 -16.10
N TYR A 277 -38.07 28.47 -15.62
CA TYR A 277 -37.19 29.62 -15.46
C TYR A 277 -36.93 30.33 -16.80
N HIS A 278 -36.54 29.57 -17.83
CA HIS A 278 -36.23 30.10 -19.14
C HIS A 278 -37.44 30.76 -19.82
N ASP A 279 -38.61 30.12 -19.78
CA ASP A 279 -39.77 30.55 -20.56
C ASP A 279 -40.56 31.68 -19.87
N LEU A 280 -40.65 31.67 -18.54
CA LEU A 280 -41.48 32.62 -17.78
C LEU A 280 -40.64 33.70 -17.08
N PHE A 281 -39.53 33.31 -16.45
CA PHE A 281 -38.84 34.16 -15.49
C PHE A 281 -37.66 34.93 -16.08
N ALA A 282 -36.88 34.34 -16.99
CA ALA A 282 -35.78 35.03 -17.65
C ALA A 282 -36.22 36.28 -18.45
N PRO A 283 -37.36 36.27 -19.20
CA PRO A 283 -37.86 37.47 -19.86
C PRO A 283 -38.35 38.53 -18.86
N LEU A 284 -38.92 38.10 -17.73
CA LEU A 284 -39.37 39.01 -16.67
C LEU A 284 -38.17 39.68 -15.99
N GLU A 285 -37.09 38.94 -15.72
CA GLU A 285 -35.84 39.47 -15.18
C GLU A 285 -35.22 40.51 -16.11
N ALA A 286 -35.18 40.24 -17.41
CA ALA A 286 -34.69 41.19 -18.40
C ALA A 286 -35.48 42.51 -18.36
N ARG A 287 -36.82 42.43 -18.30
CA ARG A 287 -37.69 43.62 -18.17
C ARG A 287 -37.50 44.34 -16.84
N MET A 288 -37.36 43.62 -15.74
CA MET A 288 -37.13 44.25 -14.42
C MET A 288 -35.80 45.01 -14.39
N VAL A 289 -34.75 44.49 -15.03
CA VAL A 289 -33.46 45.18 -15.16
C VAL A 289 -33.61 46.42 -16.04
N GLU A 290 -34.34 46.31 -17.15
CA GLU A 290 -34.64 47.43 -18.05
C GLU A 290 -35.42 48.53 -17.32
N ASP A 291 -36.56 48.20 -16.71
CA ASP A 291 -37.40 49.13 -15.93
C ASP A 291 -36.60 49.82 -14.82
N ALA A 292 -35.75 49.06 -14.11
CA ALA A 292 -34.95 49.61 -13.03
C ALA A 292 -33.83 50.55 -13.54
N SER A 293 -33.29 50.29 -14.74
CA SER A 293 -32.30 51.17 -15.39
C SER A 293 -32.93 52.43 -16.01
N GLU A 294 -34.20 52.37 -16.41
CA GLU A 294 -34.92 53.53 -16.92
C GLU A 294 -35.39 54.44 -15.76
N PHE A 295 -35.67 53.87 -14.60
CA PHE A 295 -36.23 54.60 -13.46
C PHE A 295 -35.29 55.68 -12.90
N ASP A 296 -33.98 55.45 -12.88
CA ASP A 296 -32.98 56.43 -12.42
C ASP A 296 -32.32 57.23 -13.56
N SER A 297 -32.93 57.20 -14.75
CA SER A 297 -32.45 57.97 -15.90
C SER A 297 -32.34 59.48 -15.61
N PRO A 298 -31.35 60.18 -16.18
CA PRO A 298 -31.19 61.63 -15.99
C PRO A 298 -32.45 62.43 -16.36
N SER A 299 -33.16 62.01 -17.41
CA SER A 299 -34.40 62.64 -17.86
C SER A 299 -35.52 62.53 -16.81
N ARG A 300 -35.71 61.35 -16.21
CA ARG A 300 -36.70 61.15 -15.16
C ARG A 300 -36.33 61.89 -13.87
N LYS A 301 -35.05 61.89 -13.48
CA LYS A 301 -34.55 62.68 -12.33
C LYS A 301 -34.86 64.17 -12.49
N GLU A 302 -34.64 64.74 -13.67
CA GLU A 302 -34.96 66.15 -13.93
C GLU A 302 -36.48 66.40 -14.00
N ARG A 303 -37.27 65.47 -14.53
CA ARG A 303 -38.74 65.56 -14.49
C ARG A 303 -39.25 65.60 -13.04
N MET A 304 -38.82 64.66 -12.19
CA MET A 304 -39.23 64.61 -10.78
C MET A 304 -38.74 65.85 -10.01
N ALA A 305 -37.54 66.35 -10.32
CA ALA A 305 -37.05 67.61 -9.74
C ALA A 305 -37.92 68.81 -10.17
N GLY A 306 -38.31 68.88 -11.45
CA GLY A 306 -39.19 69.92 -11.97
C GLY A 306 -40.58 69.89 -11.34
N GLU A 307 -41.15 68.71 -11.15
CA GLU A 307 -42.43 68.52 -10.44
C GLU A 307 -42.34 69.00 -8.98
N ALA A 308 -41.29 68.59 -8.25
CA ALA A 308 -41.05 69.03 -6.88
C ALA A 308 -40.83 70.55 -6.78
N ALA A 309 -40.12 71.15 -7.75
CA ALA A 309 -39.95 72.60 -7.82
C ALA A 309 -41.28 73.33 -8.06
N ALA A 310 -42.14 72.77 -8.91
CA ALA A 310 -43.46 73.31 -9.18
C ALA A 310 -44.39 73.21 -7.95
N ASP A 311 -44.33 72.12 -7.19
CA ASP A 311 -45.08 71.96 -5.93
C ASP A 311 -44.69 73.00 -4.88
N VAL A 312 -43.39 73.17 -4.64
CA VAL A 312 -42.89 74.18 -3.69
C VAL A 312 -43.27 75.58 -4.16
N SER A 313 -43.08 75.88 -5.44
CA SER A 313 -43.46 77.18 -6.03
C SER A 313 -44.95 77.48 -5.87
N ARG A 314 -45.83 76.48 -6.06
CA ARG A 314 -47.29 76.64 -5.85
C ARG A 314 -47.61 76.96 -4.39
N GLY A 315 -46.99 76.26 -3.44
CA GLY A 315 -47.18 76.51 -2.01
C GLY A 315 -46.76 77.92 -1.59
N TYR A 316 -45.58 78.35 -2.05
CA TYR A 316 -45.05 79.69 -1.75
C TYR A 316 -45.84 80.82 -2.42
N ARG A 317 -46.41 80.64 -3.62
CA ARG A 317 -47.30 81.63 -4.22
C ARG A 317 -48.53 81.90 -3.35
N GLY A 318 -49.16 80.85 -2.82
CA GLY A 318 -50.28 81.01 -1.88
C GLY A 318 -49.86 81.72 -0.58
N ALA A 319 -48.66 81.44 -0.07
CA ALA A 319 -48.11 82.10 1.12
C ALA A 319 -47.78 83.58 0.87
N LEU A 320 -47.16 83.91 -0.27
CA LEU A 320 -46.88 85.28 -0.70
C LEU A 320 -48.17 86.09 -0.83
N ASP A 321 -49.18 85.56 -1.53
CA ASP A 321 -50.48 86.22 -1.71
C ASP A 321 -51.19 86.48 -0.37
N SER A 322 -51.09 85.53 0.56
CA SER A 322 -51.64 85.69 1.92
C SER A 322 -50.90 86.74 2.74
N SER A 323 -49.56 86.72 2.68
CA SER A 323 -48.69 87.67 3.38
C SER A 323 -48.89 89.09 2.88
N GLN A 324 -48.94 89.29 1.56
CA GLN A 324 -49.22 90.59 0.93
C GLN A 324 -50.58 91.16 1.39
N ARG A 325 -51.64 90.33 1.43
CA ARG A 325 -52.95 90.76 1.95
C ARG A 325 -52.90 91.11 3.43
N ALA A 326 -52.14 90.38 4.24
CA ALA A 326 -52.01 90.66 5.67
C ALA A 326 -51.28 91.99 5.95
N LEU A 327 -50.21 92.27 5.21
CA LEU A 327 -49.45 93.52 5.32
C LEU A 327 -50.27 94.72 4.84
N GLY A 328 -51.05 94.55 3.76
CA GLY A 328 -51.98 95.56 3.27
C GLY A 328 -53.06 95.91 4.32
N ARG A 329 -53.58 94.92 5.05
CA ARG A 329 -54.52 95.16 6.17
C ARG A 329 -53.90 95.92 7.35
N LEU A 330 -52.59 95.77 7.56
CA LEU A 330 -51.85 96.47 8.61
C LEU A 330 -51.36 97.86 8.18
N GLY A 331 -51.69 98.30 6.95
CA GLY A 331 -51.31 99.62 6.44
C GLY A 331 -49.82 99.77 6.13
N ILE A 332 -49.09 98.67 5.95
CA ILE A 332 -47.66 98.70 5.61
C ILE A 332 -47.53 99.03 4.12
N ASN A 333 -46.79 100.11 3.82
CA ASN A 333 -46.57 100.56 2.44
C ASN A 333 -45.71 99.52 1.66
N PRO A 334 -46.12 99.09 0.45
CA PRO A 334 -45.33 98.24 -0.45
C PRO A 334 -43.90 98.76 -0.76
N ASP A 335 -43.71 100.08 -0.73
CA ASP A 335 -42.40 100.71 -0.98
C ASP A 335 -41.53 100.82 0.29
N SER A 336 -42.01 100.31 1.44
CA SER A 336 -41.26 100.35 2.69
C SER A 336 -40.19 99.25 2.75
N GLY A 337 -39.04 99.56 3.36
CA GLY A 337 -37.94 98.60 3.55
C GLY A 337 -38.37 97.32 4.30
N ARG A 338 -39.31 97.44 5.25
CA ARG A 338 -39.88 96.30 5.99
C ARG A 338 -40.71 95.37 5.10
N PHE A 339 -41.42 95.91 4.11
CA PHE A 339 -42.15 95.11 3.12
C PHE A 339 -41.18 94.39 2.18
N GLN A 340 -40.16 95.11 1.69
CA GLN A 340 -39.13 94.56 0.80
C GLN A 340 -38.32 93.45 1.47
N GLU A 341 -37.93 93.63 2.74
CA GLU A 341 -37.21 92.63 3.54
C GLU A 341 -38.01 91.33 3.69
N LEU A 342 -39.31 91.44 4.03
CA LEU A 342 -40.17 90.27 4.18
C LEU A 342 -40.38 89.52 2.85
N ILE A 343 -40.55 90.24 1.74
CA ILE A 343 -40.65 89.62 0.41
C ILE A 343 -39.32 88.97 0.00
N GLN A 344 -38.19 89.62 0.30
CA GLN A 344 -36.87 89.06 0.04
C GLN A 344 -36.62 87.79 0.85
N ASP A 345 -37.01 87.76 2.13
CA ASP A 345 -36.90 86.58 2.98
C ASP A 345 -37.77 85.41 2.47
N ILE A 346 -39.01 85.69 2.06
CA ILE A 346 -39.88 84.66 1.46
C ILE A 346 -39.31 84.14 0.13
N ASN A 347 -38.75 85.01 -0.71
CA ASN A 347 -38.11 84.61 -1.97
C ASN A 347 -36.82 83.81 -1.74
N LEU A 348 -36.03 84.16 -0.73
CA LEU A 348 -34.84 83.40 -0.32
C LEU A 348 -35.23 82.03 0.23
N GLY A 349 -36.29 81.97 1.04
CA GLY A 349 -36.90 80.74 1.53
C GLY A 349 -37.40 79.85 0.38
N LEU A 350 -38.10 80.43 -0.59
CA LEU A 350 -38.56 79.74 -1.80
C LEU A 350 -37.38 79.15 -2.58
N ALA A 351 -36.32 79.93 -2.86
CA ALA A 351 -35.16 79.45 -3.58
C ALA A 351 -34.45 78.30 -2.85
N ARG A 352 -34.27 78.41 -1.53
CA ARG A 352 -33.66 77.38 -0.69
C ARG A 352 -34.49 76.10 -0.68
N ASP A 353 -35.79 76.21 -0.43
CA ASP A 353 -36.67 75.05 -0.27
C ASP A 353 -36.93 74.37 -1.62
N THR A 354 -36.97 75.15 -2.73
CA THR A 354 -37.04 74.62 -4.09
C THR A 354 -35.78 73.80 -4.42
N ALA A 355 -34.59 74.36 -4.17
CA ALA A 355 -33.35 73.62 -4.39
C ALA A 355 -33.25 72.37 -3.50
N GLY A 356 -33.70 72.46 -2.24
CA GLY A 356 -33.79 71.33 -1.32
C GLY A 356 -34.74 70.23 -1.80
N ALA A 357 -35.94 70.60 -2.26
CA ALA A 357 -36.94 69.67 -2.79
C ALA A 357 -36.48 69.01 -4.09
N MET A 358 -35.88 69.77 -5.02
CA MET A 358 -35.29 69.24 -6.25
C MET A 358 -34.20 68.20 -5.95
N ASN A 359 -33.26 68.52 -5.07
CA ASN A 359 -32.17 67.60 -4.70
C ASN A 359 -32.67 66.38 -3.92
N LYS A 360 -33.73 66.52 -3.12
CA LYS A 360 -34.39 65.39 -2.46
C LYS A 360 -35.08 64.49 -3.50
N ALA A 361 -35.85 65.05 -4.42
CA ALA A 361 -36.54 64.29 -5.47
C ALA A 361 -35.57 63.50 -6.36
N ARG A 362 -34.43 64.09 -6.74
CA ARG A 362 -33.38 63.37 -7.48
C ARG A 362 -32.81 62.19 -6.69
N ARG A 363 -32.51 62.38 -5.40
CA ARG A 363 -31.99 61.32 -4.52
C ARG A 363 -33.03 60.22 -4.25
N ASP A 364 -34.29 60.58 -4.02
CA ASP A 364 -35.37 59.62 -3.80
C ASP A 364 -35.60 58.76 -5.06
N THR A 365 -35.56 59.38 -6.24
CA THR A 365 -35.65 58.68 -7.54
C THR A 365 -34.50 57.68 -7.72
N GLU A 366 -33.28 58.08 -7.35
CA GLU A 366 -32.10 57.21 -7.40
C GLU A 366 -32.19 56.05 -6.41
N LEU A 367 -32.59 56.31 -5.17
CA LEU A 367 -32.77 55.28 -4.15
C LEU A 367 -33.84 54.26 -4.57
N GLN A 368 -34.94 54.71 -5.18
CA GLN A 368 -35.96 53.83 -5.70
C GLN A 368 -35.45 52.99 -6.88
N GLY A 369 -34.67 53.57 -7.80
CA GLY A 369 -34.01 52.83 -8.87
C GLY A 369 -33.02 51.78 -8.35
N MET A 370 -32.23 52.11 -7.32
CA MET A 370 -31.34 51.15 -6.64
C MET A 370 -32.14 50.01 -5.97
N ALA A 371 -33.25 50.32 -5.30
CA ALA A 371 -34.11 49.32 -4.68
C ALA A 371 -34.76 48.38 -5.72
N MET A 372 -35.17 48.90 -6.88
CA MET A 372 -35.69 48.09 -7.99
C MET A 372 -34.62 47.15 -8.55
N ARG A 373 -33.38 47.64 -8.73
CA ARG A 373 -32.23 46.81 -9.14
C ARG A 373 -31.89 45.73 -8.11
N GLU A 374 -31.94 46.05 -6.82
CA GLU A 374 -31.74 45.07 -5.74
C GLU A 374 -32.84 43.99 -5.74
N GLY A 375 -34.10 44.39 -5.95
CA GLY A 375 -35.22 43.47 -6.09
C GLY A 375 -35.07 42.52 -7.28
N ALA A 376 -34.69 43.05 -8.45
CA ALA A 376 -34.41 42.25 -9.65
C ALA A 376 -33.26 41.27 -9.42
N ALA A 377 -32.16 41.71 -8.78
CA ALA A 377 -31.03 40.85 -8.46
C ALA A 377 -31.38 39.74 -7.44
N LYS A 378 -32.24 40.02 -6.45
CA LYS A 378 -32.72 39.00 -5.50
C LYS A 378 -33.63 37.98 -6.15
N PHE A 379 -34.49 38.41 -7.07
CA PHE A 379 -35.38 37.53 -7.82
C PHE A 379 -34.60 36.51 -8.66
N GLY A 380 -33.63 36.99 -9.45
CA GLY A 380 -32.82 36.12 -10.32
C GLY A 380 -31.92 35.12 -9.61
N ARG A 381 -31.62 35.31 -8.32
CA ARG A 381 -30.77 34.37 -7.56
C ARG A 381 -31.52 33.19 -6.96
N ASN A 382 -32.84 33.29 -6.75
CA ASN A 382 -33.57 32.27 -5.98
C ASN A 382 -34.08 31.10 -6.84
N MET A 383 -34.36 31.30 -8.12
CA MET A 383 -34.92 30.24 -8.97
C MET A 383 -33.87 29.21 -9.44
N PRO A 384 -32.69 29.61 -9.95
CA PRO A 384 -31.67 28.65 -10.40
C PRO A 384 -31.15 27.72 -9.29
N ASN A 385 -31.20 28.16 -8.03
CA ASN A 385 -30.72 27.37 -6.88
C ASN A 385 -31.55 26.10 -6.62
N THR A 386 -32.83 26.08 -7.01
CA THR A 386 -33.70 24.91 -6.79
C THR A 386 -33.42 23.78 -7.79
N GLY A 387 -33.15 24.11 -9.06
CA GLY A 387 -32.73 23.15 -10.08
C GLY A 387 -31.36 22.52 -9.77
N LEU A 388 -30.40 23.32 -9.32
CA LEU A 388 -29.08 22.83 -8.92
C LEU A 388 -29.14 21.83 -7.75
N ALA A 389 -30.05 22.05 -6.78
CA ALA A 389 -30.25 21.13 -5.68
C ALA A 389 -30.86 19.79 -6.14
N ALA A 390 -31.77 19.83 -7.12
CA ALA A 390 -32.36 18.63 -7.71
C ALA A 390 -31.33 17.84 -8.54
N ASP A 391 -30.50 18.50 -9.34
CA ASP A 391 -29.39 17.86 -10.07
C ASP A 391 -28.36 17.23 -9.12
N ALA A 392 -28.00 17.93 -8.04
CA ALA A 392 -27.11 17.38 -7.02
C ALA A 392 -27.72 16.15 -6.33
N ALA A 393 -29.04 16.15 -6.06
CA ALA A 393 -29.74 14.99 -5.53
C ALA A 393 -29.75 13.83 -6.54
N ALA A 394 -29.91 14.11 -7.83
CA ALA A 394 -29.84 13.11 -8.90
C ALA A 394 -28.44 12.46 -8.99
N LEU A 395 -27.38 13.27 -8.95
CA LEU A 395 -25.99 12.79 -8.92
C LEU A 395 -25.70 11.92 -7.69
N ASN A 396 -26.19 12.30 -6.51
CA ASN A 396 -26.03 11.50 -5.30
C ASN A 396 -26.77 10.15 -5.38
N ALA A 397 -27.96 10.13 -5.98
CA ALA A 397 -28.70 8.89 -6.22
C ALA A 397 -27.95 7.97 -7.19
N ALA A 398 -27.36 8.52 -8.27
CA ALA A 398 -26.54 7.77 -9.22
C ALA A 398 -25.25 7.19 -8.58
N ASN A 399 -24.57 7.98 -7.76
CA ASN A 399 -23.40 7.52 -6.99
C ASN A 399 -23.77 6.39 -6.03
N SER A 400 -24.91 6.51 -5.35
CA SER A 400 -25.41 5.48 -4.44
C SER A 400 -25.78 4.19 -5.18
N ALA A 401 -26.40 4.30 -6.36
CA ALA A 401 -26.69 3.15 -7.22
C ALA A 401 -25.41 2.42 -7.65
N THR A 402 -24.38 3.18 -8.04
CA THR A 402 -23.06 2.62 -8.42
C THR A 402 -22.38 1.93 -7.23
N GLY A 403 -22.44 2.52 -6.03
CA GLY A 403 -21.90 1.91 -4.81
C GLY A 403 -22.61 0.61 -4.42
N ASN A 404 -23.93 0.56 -4.58
CA ASN A 404 -24.72 -0.64 -4.34
C ASN A 404 -24.41 -1.74 -5.35
N LEU A 405 -24.19 -1.39 -6.62
CA LEU A 405 -23.76 -2.34 -7.65
C LEU A 405 -22.37 -2.92 -7.35
N ALA A 406 -21.42 -2.07 -6.93
CA ALA A 406 -20.08 -2.53 -6.51
C ALA A 406 -20.15 -3.45 -5.28
N THR A 407 -21.04 -3.15 -4.33
CA THR A 407 -21.27 -4.00 -3.16
C THR A 407 -21.82 -5.37 -3.56
N ALA A 408 -22.79 -5.41 -4.47
CA ALA A 408 -23.33 -6.67 -4.99
C ALA A 408 -22.23 -7.52 -5.68
N ALA A 409 -21.41 -6.90 -6.53
CA ALA A 409 -20.28 -7.58 -7.17
C ALA A 409 -19.24 -8.09 -6.14
N GLY A 410 -18.99 -7.32 -5.07
CA GLY A 410 -18.10 -7.71 -3.99
C GLY A 410 -18.56 -8.95 -3.22
N LEU A 411 -19.87 -9.05 -2.94
CA LEU A 411 -20.46 -10.22 -2.29
C LEU A 411 -20.31 -11.48 -3.15
N HIS A 412 -20.63 -11.39 -4.45
CA HIS A 412 -20.45 -12.50 -5.40
C HIS A 412 -18.98 -12.93 -5.50
N ASN A 413 -18.05 -11.99 -5.60
CA ASN A 413 -16.62 -12.30 -5.67
C ASN A 413 -16.10 -12.97 -4.40
N ALA A 414 -16.54 -12.54 -3.21
CA ALA A 414 -16.13 -13.15 -1.95
C ALA A 414 -16.55 -14.64 -1.87
N GLY A 415 -17.78 -14.95 -2.29
CA GLY A 415 -18.28 -16.31 -2.32
C GLY A 415 -17.56 -17.21 -3.33
N MET A 416 -17.29 -16.68 -4.53
CA MET A 416 -16.54 -17.38 -5.57
C MET A 416 -15.07 -17.63 -5.16
N ASN A 417 -14.43 -16.67 -4.49
CA ASN A 417 -13.06 -16.82 -3.98
C ASN A 417 -12.98 -17.93 -2.93
N ALA A 418 -13.95 -17.99 -2.00
CA ALA A 418 -13.99 -19.05 -1.00
C ALA A 418 -14.09 -20.44 -1.65
N ALA A 419 -14.91 -20.59 -2.70
CA ALA A 419 -14.98 -21.84 -3.46
C ALA A 419 -13.66 -22.14 -4.21
N GLN A 420 -13.05 -21.12 -4.80
CA GLN A 420 -11.77 -21.24 -5.51
C GLN A 420 -10.63 -21.72 -4.60
N ASP A 421 -10.58 -21.24 -3.35
CA ASP A 421 -9.58 -21.69 -2.36
C ASP A 421 -9.71 -23.17 -2.06
N TRP A 422 -10.95 -23.67 -1.88
CA TRP A 422 -11.19 -25.10 -1.66
C TRP A 422 -10.85 -25.94 -2.89
N PHE A 423 -11.17 -25.48 -4.10
CA PHE A 423 -10.74 -26.14 -5.34
C PHE A 423 -9.22 -26.13 -5.52
N GLY A 424 -8.54 -25.04 -5.16
CA GLY A 424 -7.09 -24.94 -5.17
C GLY A 424 -6.42 -25.91 -4.20
N GLY A 425 -6.98 -26.04 -2.99
CA GLY A 425 -6.55 -27.03 -2.01
C GLY A 425 -6.77 -28.47 -2.50
N ALA A 426 -7.94 -28.76 -3.08
CA ALA A 426 -8.25 -30.07 -3.67
C ALA A 426 -7.30 -30.44 -4.82
N THR A 427 -6.97 -29.48 -5.68
CA THR A 427 -6.03 -29.66 -6.78
C THR A 427 -4.63 -29.95 -6.24
N SER A 428 -4.18 -29.20 -5.24
CA SER A 428 -2.87 -29.39 -4.59
C SER A 428 -2.75 -30.76 -3.91
N ALA A 429 -3.80 -31.20 -3.22
CA ALA A 429 -3.88 -32.53 -2.63
C ALA A 429 -3.85 -33.65 -3.70
N SER A 430 -4.56 -33.45 -4.82
CA SER A 430 -4.55 -34.39 -5.96
C SER A 430 -3.16 -34.48 -6.62
N THR A 431 -2.49 -33.34 -6.81
CA THR A 431 -1.12 -33.30 -7.34
C THR A 431 -0.13 -33.97 -6.39
N SER A 432 -0.28 -33.76 -5.08
CA SER A 432 0.53 -34.45 -4.05
C SER A 432 0.33 -35.97 -4.12
N ALA A 433 -0.91 -36.45 -4.25
CA ALA A 433 -1.20 -37.86 -4.46
C ALA A 433 -0.56 -38.42 -5.74
N GLY A 434 -0.64 -37.68 -6.85
CA GLY A 434 -0.02 -38.05 -8.13
C GLY A 434 1.51 -38.12 -8.05
N ASN A 435 2.14 -37.17 -7.36
CA ASN A 435 3.59 -37.16 -7.16
C ASN A 435 4.08 -38.31 -6.27
N LEU A 436 3.30 -38.69 -5.25
CA LEU A 436 3.59 -39.87 -4.43
C LEU A 436 3.51 -41.16 -5.26
N GLY A 437 2.49 -41.29 -6.11
CA GLY A 437 2.36 -42.43 -7.03
C GLY A 437 3.47 -42.50 -8.08
N LEU A 438 3.85 -41.35 -8.67
CA LEU A 438 4.94 -41.28 -9.63
C LEU A 438 6.30 -41.57 -8.99
N GLY A 439 6.56 -41.05 -7.79
CA GLY A 439 7.78 -41.35 -7.02
C GLY A 439 7.88 -42.83 -6.65
N GLN A 440 6.75 -43.47 -6.31
CA GLN A 440 6.68 -44.91 -6.09
C GLN A 440 6.99 -45.71 -7.37
N TYR A 441 6.51 -45.26 -8.53
CA TYR A 441 6.78 -45.90 -9.82
C TYR A 441 8.23 -45.72 -10.29
N GLN A 442 8.79 -44.51 -10.16
CA GLN A 442 10.20 -44.23 -10.49
C GLN A 442 11.15 -45.02 -9.60
N GLY A 443 10.88 -45.09 -8.29
CA GLY A 443 11.66 -45.92 -7.37
C GLY A 443 11.63 -47.41 -7.74
N GLN A 444 10.49 -47.92 -8.26
CA GLN A 444 10.39 -49.29 -8.78
C GLN A 444 11.17 -49.48 -10.08
N LEU A 445 11.10 -48.50 -10.99
CA LEU A 445 11.77 -48.55 -12.29
C LEU A 445 13.30 -48.53 -12.14
N ASP A 446 13.80 -47.68 -11.23
CA ASP A 446 15.23 -47.58 -10.93
C ASP A 446 15.74 -48.85 -10.22
N ALA A 447 14.95 -49.41 -9.28
CA ALA A 447 15.25 -50.70 -8.68
C ALA A 447 15.29 -51.84 -9.72
N TRP A 448 14.39 -51.85 -10.70
CA TRP A 448 14.40 -52.83 -11.80
C TRP A 448 15.62 -52.67 -12.71
N ARG A 449 15.98 -51.43 -13.09
CA ARG A 449 17.18 -51.14 -13.91
C ARG A 449 18.46 -51.58 -13.22
N GLN A 450 18.57 -51.30 -11.92
CA GLN A 450 19.75 -51.64 -11.12
C GLN A 450 19.88 -53.16 -10.92
N ALA A 451 18.76 -53.88 -10.75
CA ALA A 451 18.75 -55.34 -10.72
C ALA A 451 19.22 -55.97 -12.05
N ASN A 452 18.82 -55.38 -13.19
CA ASN A 452 19.25 -55.84 -14.52
C ASN A 452 20.71 -55.52 -14.84
N GLN A 453 21.27 -54.42 -14.31
CA GLN A 453 22.70 -54.14 -14.43
C GLN A 453 23.56 -55.04 -13.53
N ASN A 454 23.10 -55.32 -12.31
CA ASN A 454 23.84 -56.18 -11.37
C ASN A 454 23.86 -57.66 -11.80
N SER A 455 22.82 -58.16 -12.49
CA SER A 455 22.85 -59.51 -13.08
C SER A 455 23.84 -59.60 -14.25
N ALA A 456 24.05 -58.52 -15.00
CA ALA A 456 25.09 -58.45 -16.05
C ALA A 456 26.52 -58.36 -15.46
N LEU A 457 26.71 -57.63 -14.35
CA LEU A 457 28.02 -57.52 -13.67
C LEU A 457 28.39 -58.76 -12.85
N GLY A 458 27.41 -59.45 -12.24
CA GLY A 458 27.63 -60.70 -11.51
C GLY A 458 28.09 -61.85 -12.41
N ALA A 459 27.66 -61.88 -13.67
CA ALA A 459 28.14 -62.83 -14.67
C ALA A 459 29.58 -62.51 -15.15
N ALA A 460 29.96 -61.23 -15.20
CA ALA A 460 31.30 -60.80 -15.59
C ALA A 460 32.35 -61.05 -14.49
N GLY A 461 31.99 -60.87 -13.21
CA GLY A 461 32.89 -61.06 -12.08
C GLY A 461 33.36 -62.51 -11.88
N LEU A 462 32.46 -63.48 -12.06
CA LEU A 462 32.78 -64.91 -11.96
C LEU A 462 33.69 -65.41 -13.11
N GLY A 463 33.55 -64.84 -14.31
CA GLY A 463 34.44 -65.15 -15.44
C GLY A 463 35.89 -64.70 -15.21
N SER A 464 36.08 -63.57 -14.53
CA SER A 464 37.43 -63.03 -14.25
C SER A 464 38.21 -63.82 -13.19
N LEU A 465 37.52 -64.32 -12.16
CA LEU A 465 38.13 -65.10 -11.08
C LEU A 465 38.52 -66.51 -11.53
N LEU A 466 37.70 -67.14 -12.39
CA LEU A 466 38.04 -68.41 -13.04
C LEU A 466 39.20 -68.26 -14.04
N GLY A 467 39.29 -67.14 -14.76
CA GLY A 467 40.42 -66.84 -15.64
C GLY A 467 41.75 -66.64 -14.91
N GLN A 468 41.72 -66.03 -13.72
CA GLN A 468 42.93 -65.83 -12.89
C GLN A 468 43.40 -67.11 -12.19
N LEU A 469 42.48 -67.99 -11.77
CA LEU A 469 42.85 -69.29 -11.20
C LEU A 469 43.33 -70.29 -12.27
N GLY A 470 42.77 -70.23 -13.48
CA GLY A 470 43.22 -71.05 -14.60
C GLY A 470 44.62 -70.71 -15.10
N SER A 471 45.00 -69.42 -15.08
CA SER A 471 46.33 -68.96 -15.50
C SER A 471 47.44 -69.26 -14.48
N ALA A 472 47.11 -69.29 -13.18
CA ALA A 472 48.05 -69.67 -12.12
C ALA A 472 48.36 -71.19 -12.08
N ALA A 473 47.49 -72.03 -12.63
CA ALA A 473 47.72 -73.48 -12.70
C ALA A 473 48.63 -73.90 -13.88
N ILE A 474 48.72 -73.08 -14.94
CA ILE A 474 49.48 -73.40 -16.15
C ILE A 474 50.96 -73.00 -16.03
N THR A 475 51.30 -72.00 -15.21
CA THR A 475 52.68 -71.53 -14.98
C THR A 475 53.51 -72.41 -14.04
N LYS A 476 52.94 -73.47 -13.47
CA LYS A 476 53.66 -74.40 -12.57
C LYS A 476 54.10 -75.71 -13.25
N LYS A 477 54.00 -75.80 -14.59
CA LYS A 477 54.32 -77.02 -15.37
C LYS A 477 55.19 -76.79 -16.63
N LEU A 478 55.93 -75.69 -16.68
CA LEU A 478 57.06 -75.47 -17.58
C LEU A 478 58.27 -75.10 -16.72
#